data_AF-A0A961ELI5-F1
#
_entry.id   AF-A0A961ELI5-F1
#
_cell.length_a   1.000
_cell.length_b   1.000
_cell.length_c   1.000
_cell.angle_alpha   90.00
_cell.angle_beta   90.00
_cell.angle_gamma   90.00
#
_symmetry.space_group_name_H-M   'P 1'
#
loop_
_entity.id
_entity.type
_entity.pdbx_description
1 polymer ?
#
loop_
_entity_poly.entity_id
_entity_poly.type
_entity_poly.pdbx_seq_one_letter_code
_entity_poly.pdbx_strand_id
1 'polypeptide(L)'
;MTEQPVQDAAVQPLAPPTETLTLEAPPAVLAIPETAAPKMAPAVPASAVPMLDQKVDSYLDALMKSETKSPEYEAKATEMRTMGDDDIRRAAESSNRLLQSPVKALQEGGLASGSKISKTLLELRRTVEELDPSQASGT
;
A
#
# COMPACT_ATOMS: atom_id res chain seq x y z
N MET A 1 37.32 -52.51 44.44
CA MET A 1 36.20 -52.28 43.50
C MET A 1 34.97 -52.07 44.36
N THR A 2 34.39 -50.88 44.50
CA THR A 2 34.26 -49.77 43.54
C THR A 2 33.99 -48.43 44.26
N GLU A 3 34.48 -47.35 43.63
CA GLU A 3 34.19 -45.89 43.68
C GLU A 3 32.82 -45.45 44.26
N GLN A 4 32.47 -44.22 44.66
CA GLN A 4 33.03 -42.86 44.80
C GLN A 4 31.98 -42.04 45.64
N PRO A 5 32.22 -40.76 46.01
CA PRO A 5 31.61 -40.05 47.16
C PRO A 5 30.44 -39.10 46.80
N VAL A 6 30.05 -38.25 47.77
CA VAL A 6 29.17 -37.05 47.76
C VAL A 6 27.66 -37.35 47.91
N GLN A 7 26.80 -36.60 48.64
CA GLN A 7 26.72 -35.14 48.83
C GLN A 7 26.03 -34.74 50.14
N ASP A 8 26.57 -33.67 50.69
CA ASP A 8 26.01 -32.69 51.60
C ASP A 8 24.79 -31.98 50.97
N ALA A 9 23.66 -31.89 51.67
CA ALA A 9 22.62 -30.87 51.42
C ALA A 9 21.51 -30.95 52.50
N ALA A 10 21.61 -30.07 53.50
CA ALA A 10 20.51 -29.76 54.40
C ALA A 10 19.28 -29.29 53.60
N VAL A 11 18.12 -29.87 53.88
CA VAL A 11 16.84 -29.47 53.29
C VAL A 11 16.39 -28.13 53.89
N GLN A 12 16.68 -27.04 53.20
CA GLN A 12 16.09 -25.73 53.49
C GLN A 12 14.81 -25.56 52.65
N PRO A 13 13.71 -25.03 53.22
CA PRO A 13 12.53 -24.71 52.44
C PRO A 13 12.84 -23.57 51.46
N LEU A 14 12.50 -23.76 50.19
CA LEU A 14 12.70 -22.78 49.12
C LEU A 14 11.78 -21.57 49.35
N ALA A 15 12.34 -20.43 49.75
CA ALA A 15 11.64 -19.15 49.75
C ALA A 15 11.60 -18.62 48.30
N PRO A 16 10.44 -18.17 47.79
CA PRO A 16 10.37 -17.59 46.45
C PRO A 16 11.18 -16.28 46.42
N PRO A 17 11.96 -16.02 45.35
CA PRO A 17 12.60 -14.73 45.19
C PRO A 17 11.51 -13.66 45.10
N THR A 18 11.55 -12.68 46.00
CA THR A 18 10.70 -11.48 45.93
C THR A 18 11.33 -10.51 44.93
N GLU A 19 11.46 -10.96 43.69
CA GLU A 19 11.81 -10.10 42.56
C GLU A 19 10.53 -9.38 42.16
N THR A 20 10.36 -8.17 42.69
CA THR A 20 9.33 -7.26 42.22
C THR A 20 9.67 -6.87 40.79
N LEU A 21 9.00 -7.49 39.81
CA LEU A 21 9.02 -7.06 38.41
C LEU A 21 8.47 -5.64 38.31
N THR A 22 9.36 -4.66 38.35
CA THR A 22 9.01 -3.26 38.11
C THR A 22 8.69 -3.11 36.64
N LEU A 23 7.40 -3.05 36.32
CA LEU A 23 6.91 -2.76 34.98
C LEU A 23 7.09 -1.26 34.73
N GLU A 24 8.22 -0.87 34.17
CA GLU A 24 8.43 0.50 33.70
C GLU A 24 7.71 0.67 32.35
N ALA A 25 6.71 1.55 32.33
CA ALA A 25 5.99 1.87 31.11
C ALA A 25 6.97 2.53 30.12
N PRO A 26 6.97 2.12 28.83
CA PRO A 26 7.77 2.79 27.82
C PRO A 26 7.49 4.29 27.82
N PRO A 27 8.52 5.14 27.62
CA PRO A 27 8.33 6.58 27.58
C PRO A 27 7.27 6.93 26.54
N ALA A 28 6.39 7.87 26.90
CA ALA A 28 5.34 8.34 26.01
C ALA A 28 5.95 8.76 24.66
N VAL A 29 5.43 8.19 23.57
CA VAL A 29 5.83 8.58 22.22
C VAL A 29 5.67 10.09 22.07
N LEU A 30 6.74 10.74 21.61
CA LEU A 30 6.75 12.17 21.38
C LEU A 30 5.61 12.53 20.42
N ALA A 31 4.86 13.57 20.77
CA ALA A 31 3.78 14.07 19.92
C ALA A 31 4.34 14.41 18.55
N ILE A 32 3.85 13.70 17.52
CA ILE A 32 4.21 13.99 16.14
C ILE A 32 3.58 15.36 15.82
N PRO A 33 4.36 16.37 15.43
CA PRO A 33 3.78 17.64 15.04
C PRO A 33 2.83 17.42 13.85
N GLU A 34 1.64 18.02 13.88
CA GLU A 34 0.58 17.87 12.87
C GLU A 34 0.98 18.35 11.45
N THR A 35 2.24 18.75 11.25
CA THR A 35 2.79 19.26 10.00
C THR A 35 3.57 18.20 9.20
N ALA A 36 3.41 16.91 9.50
CA ALA A 36 4.00 15.83 8.70
C ALA A 36 3.14 15.40 7.49
N ALA A 37 2.03 16.10 7.21
CA ALA A 37 1.36 15.99 5.93
C ALA A 37 1.85 17.15 5.04
N PRO A 38 2.91 16.98 4.24
CA PRO A 38 3.10 17.89 3.12
C PRO A 38 1.79 17.84 2.34
N LYS A 39 1.17 19.01 2.14
CA LYS A 39 0.10 19.19 1.15
C LYS A 39 0.46 18.34 -0.08
N MET A 40 -0.50 17.64 -0.66
CA MET A 40 -0.27 16.60 -1.69
C MET A 40 0.59 17.01 -2.91
N ALA A 41 1.05 18.26 -3.00
CA ALA A 41 2.12 18.68 -3.88
C ALA A 41 3.19 19.46 -3.07
N PRO A 42 4.49 19.24 -3.35
CA PRO A 42 5.56 20.07 -2.79
C PRO A 42 5.29 21.55 -3.10
N ALA A 43 5.45 22.42 -2.10
CA ALA A 43 5.24 23.84 -2.27
C ALA A 43 6.17 24.37 -3.37
N VAL A 44 5.62 25.16 -4.30
CA VAL A 44 6.41 25.84 -5.33
C VAL A 44 7.49 26.67 -4.63
N PRO A 45 8.77 26.57 -5.04
CA PRO A 45 9.82 27.37 -4.43
C PRO A 45 9.49 28.85 -4.63
N ALA A 46 9.59 29.65 -3.56
CA ALA A 46 9.21 31.07 -3.57
C ALA A 46 9.93 31.89 -4.67
N SER A 47 11.11 31.44 -5.09
CA SER A 47 11.87 32.05 -6.20
C SER A 47 11.26 31.81 -7.59
N ALA A 48 10.44 30.78 -7.77
CA ALA A 48 9.82 30.44 -9.05
C ALA A 48 8.45 31.12 -9.26
N VAL A 49 7.79 31.56 -8.18
CA VAL A 49 6.50 32.26 -8.21
C VAL A 49 6.48 33.43 -9.20
N PRO A 50 7.40 34.41 -9.16
CA PRO A 50 7.33 35.55 -10.08
C PRO A 50 7.48 35.16 -11.56
N MET A 51 8.26 34.11 -11.85
CA MET A 51 8.40 33.60 -13.23
C MET A 51 7.12 32.88 -13.69
N LEU A 52 6.44 32.17 -12.78
CA LEU A 52 5.16 31.51 -13.08
C LEU A 52 4.05 32.54 -13.30
N ASP A 53 3.98 33.57 -12.46
CA ASP A 53 3.03 34.67 -12.60
C ASP A 53 3.21 35.37 -13.96
N GLN A 54 4.45 35.69 -14.35
CA GLN A 54 4.73 36.27 -15.67
C GLN A 54 4.28 35.37 -16.83
N LYS A 55 4.44 34.04 -16.71
CA LYS A 55 3.96 33.11 -17.73
C LYS A 55 2.43 33.11 -17.81
N VAL A 56 1.74 33.11 -16.67
CA VAL A 56 0.28 33.19 -16.60
C VAL A 56 -0.22 34.47 -17.24
N ASP A 57 0.36 35.62 -16.88
CA ASP A 57 -0.02 36.92 -17.45
C ASP A 57 0.17 36.93 -18.96
N SER A 58 1.33 36.46 -19.46
CA SER A 58 1.59 36.40 -20.90
C SER A 58 0.60 35.50 -21.65
N TYR A 59 0.15 34.43 -21.00
CA TYR A 59 -0.78 33.48 -21.57
C TYR A 59 -2.20 34.05 -21.63
N LEU A 60 -2.65 34.69 -20.55
CA LEU A 60 -3.95 35.38 -20.48
C LEU A 60 -4.00 36.53 -21.51
N ASP A 61 -2.93 37.30 -21.63
CA ASP A 61 -2.81 38.34 -22.65
C ASP A 61 -2.95 37.79 -24.07
N ALA A 62 -2.30 36.66 -24.36
CA ALA A 62 -2.40 36.01 -25.67
C ALA A 62 -3.83 35.49 -25.93
N LEU A 63 -4.49 34.95 -24.90
CA LEU A 63 -5.86 34.47 -25.01
C LEU A 63 -6.86 35.62 -25.23
N MET A 64 -6.71 36.72 -24.49
CA MET A 64 -7.58 37.90 -24.60
C MET A 64 -7.41 38.65 -25.94
N LYS A 65 -6.22 38.58 -26.54
CA LYS A 65 -5.94 39.15 -27.87
C LYS A 65 -6.41 38.26 -29.01
N SER A 66 -6.62 36.97 -28.77
CA SER A 66 -7.11 36.04 -29.79
C SER A 66 -8.61 36.22 -30.00
N GLU A 67 -9.04 36.13 -31.25
CA GLU A 67 -10.46 36.28 -31.60
C GLU A 67 -11.30 35.08 -31.17
N THR A 68 -12.55 35.34 -30.83
CA THR A 68 -13.47 34.29 -30.36
C THR A 68 -13.75 33.30 -31.49
N LYS A 69 -13.59 31.99 -31.25
CA LYS A 69 -13.67 30.90 -32.24
C LYS A 69 -12.54 30.88 -33.29
N SER A 70 -11.41 31.52 -33.01
CA SER A 70 -10.20 31.31 -33.80
C SER A 70 -9.56 29.94 -33.51
N PRO A 71 -8.87 29.32 -34.49
CA PRO A 71 -8.08 28.11 -34.24
C PRO A 71 -7.04 28.29 -33.13
N GLU A 72 -6.46 29.49 -33.01
CA GLU A 72 -5.49 29.83 -31.96
C GLU A 72 -6.13 29.83 -30.56
N TYR A 73 -7.34 30.38 -30.42
CA TYR A 73 -8.11 30.34 -29.18
C TYR A 73 -8.46 28.89 -28.79
N GLU A 74 -8.90 28.07 -29.75
CA GLU A 74 -9.22 26.65 -29.52
C GLU A 74 -7.99 25.85 -29.10
N ALA A 75 -6.83 26.09 -29.71
CA ALA A 75 -5.57 25.45 -29.35
C ALA A 75 -5.17 25.78 -27.90
N LYS A 76 -5.26 27.06 -27.51
CA LYS A 76 -4.96 27.52 -26.15
C LYS A 76 -5.95 26.96 -25.12
N ALA A 77 -7.25 27.00 -25.42
CA ALA A 77 -8.27 26.41 -24.56
C ALA A 77 -8.08 24.89 -24.40
N THR A 78 -7.65 24.20 -25.45
CA THR A 78 -7.35 22.76 -25.41
C THR A 78 -6.12 22.49 -24.54
N GLU A 79 -5.05 23.27 -24.70
CA GLU A 79 -3.83 23.18 -23.88
C GLU A 79 -4.15 23.28 -22.38
N MET A 80 -4.98 24.27 -21.99
CA MET A 80 -5.48 24.42 -20.62
C MET A 80 -6.33 23.23 -20.16
N ARG A 81 -7.21 22.70 -21.03
CA ARG A 81 -8.09 21.58 -20.69
C ARG A 81 -7.33 20.27 -20.48
N THR A 82 -6.29 20.03 -21.27
CA THR A 82 -5.43 18.84 -21.16
C THR A 82 -4.34 19.00 -20.09
N MET A 83 -4.24 20.18 -19.47
CA MET A 83 -3.26 20.44 -18.43
C MET A 83 -3.54 19.56 -17.22
N GLY A 84 -2.65 18.59 -16.98
CA GLY A 84 -2.76 17.64 -15.88
C GLY A 84 -3.24 16.24 -16.29
N ASP A 85 -3.65 16.00 -17.55
CA ASP A 85 -4.05 14.67 -18.01
C ASP A 85 -2.95 13.63 -17.81
N ASP A 86 -1.70 14.00 -18.10
CA ASP A 86 -0.53 13.14 -17.89
C ASP A 86 -0.28 12.85 -16.41
N ASP A 87 -0.49 13.83 -15.53
CA ASP A 87 -0.33 13.67 -14.09
C ASP A 87 -1.43 12.80 -13.50
N ILE A 88 -2.67 12.96 -13.96
CA ILE A 88 -3.80 12.11 -13.61
C ILE A 88 -3.51 10.66 -14.05
N ARG A 89 -3.00 10.46 -15.27
CA ARG A 89 -2.63 9.13 -15.77
C ARG A 89 -1.53 8.50 -14.92
N ARG A 90 -0.45 9.24 -14.64
CA ARG A 90 0.64 8.78 -13.76
C ARG A 90 0.15 8.44 -12.35
N ALA A 91 -0.71 9.27 -11.77
CA ALA A 91 -1.29 9.04 -10.46
C ALA A 91 -2.15 7.77 -10.43
N ALA A 92 -2.97 7.56 -11.46
CA ALA A 92 -3.78 6.35 -11.62
C ALA A 92 -2.92 5.09 -11.77
N GLU A 93 -1.85 5.14 -12.57
CA GLU A 93 -0.90 4.03 -12.74
C GLU A 93 -0.19 3.68 -11.42
N SER A 94 0.21 4.70 -10.64
CA SER A 94 0.84 4.48 -9.34
C SER A 94 -0.10 3.77 -8.36
N SER A 95 -1.39 4.16 -8.34
CA SER A 95 -2.42 3.53 -7.52
C SER A 95 -2.67 2.08 -7.95
N ASN A 96 -2.76 1.84 -9.27
CA ASN A 96 -2.92 0.49 -9.80
C ASN A 96 -1.72 -0.41 -9.43
N ARG A 97 -0.49 0.11 -9.50
CA ARG A 97 0.72 -0.62 -9.09
C ARG A 97 0.73 -0.95 -7.61
N LEU A 98 0.32 -0.01 -6.76
CA LEU A 98 0.21 -0.22 -5.31
C LEU A 98 -0.83 -1.29 -4.96
N LEU A 99 -1.91 -1.41 -5.73
CA LEU A 99 -2.92 -2.46 -5.56
C LEU A 99 -2.50 -3.81 -6.15
N GLN A 100 -1.71 -3.82 -7.23
CA GLN A 100 -1.20 -5.06 -7.84
C GLN A 100 -0.24 -5.82 -6.94
N SER A 101 0.63 -5.13 -6.20
CA SER A 101 1.63 -5.77 -5.33
C SER A 101 1.01 -6.65 -4.22
N PRO A 102 0.02 -6.21 -3.42
CA PRO A 102 -0.65 -7.05 -2.44
C PRO A 102 -1.52 -8.14 -3.08
N VAL A 103 -2.16 -7.89 -4.23
CA VAL A 103 -2.92 -8.93 -4.95
C VAL A 103 -1.99 -10.04 -5.45
N LYS A 104 -0.84 -9.69 -6.01
CA LYS A 104 0.19 -10.65 -6.43
C LYS A 104 0.75 -11.41 -5.24
N ALA A 105 1.05 -10.73 -4.13
CA ALA A 105 1.50 -11.37 -2.90
C ALA A 105 0.45 -12.32 -2.30
N LEU A 106 -0.84 -12.04 -2.43
CA LEU A 106 -1.91 -12.94 -2.02
C LEU A 106 -2.04 -14.17 -2.96
N GLN A 107 -1.79 -13.97 -4.26
CA GLN A 107 -1.80 -15.04 -5.27
C GLN A 107 -0.55 -15.93 -5.25
N GLU A 108 0.60 -15.42 -4.78
CA GLU A 108 1.90 -16.12 -4.81
C GLU A 108 2.42 -16.50 -3.41
N GLY A 109 1.97 -15.84 -2.34
CA GLY A 109 2.44 -16.05 -0.96
C GLY A 109 1.82 -17.25 -0.25
N GLY A 110 2.21 -17.52 1.01
CA GLY A 110 1.87 -18.75 1.75
C GLY A 110 0.38 -19.09 1.94
N LEU A 111 -0.55 -18.14 1.77
CA LEU A 111 -2.00 -18.43 1.70
C LEU A 111 -2.43 -19.00 0.32
N ALA A 112 -1.65 -18.76 -0.73
CA ALA A 112 -1.89 -19.25 -2.08
C ALA A 112 -1.60 -20.74 -2.26
N SER A 113 -0.79 -21.37 -1.40
CA SER A 113 -0.68 -22.83 -1.37
C SER A 113 -2.03 -23.46 -1.06
N GLY A 114 -2.76 -22.90 -0.08
CA GLY A 114 -4.17 -23.24 0.17
C GLY A 114 -5.04 -22.94 -1.05
N SER A 115 -4.93 -21.75 -1.64
CA SER A 115 -5.73 -21.36 -2.80
C SER A 115 -5.50 -22.23 -4.05
N LYS A 116 -4.27 -22.68 -4.33
CA LYS A 116 -3.95 -23.53 -5.48
C LYS A 116 -4.48 -24.95 -5.26
N ILE A 117 -4.31 -25.48 -4.06
CA ILE A 117 -4.83 -26.80 -3.67
C ILE A 117 -6.36 -26.79 -3.66
N SER A 118 -6.99 -25.75 -3.08
CA SER A 118 -8.44 -25.57 -3.13
C SER A 118 -8.96 -25.41 -4.56
N LYS A 119 -8.24 -24.71 -5.44
CA LYS A 119 -8.59 -24.60 -6.87
C LYS A 119 -8.50 -25.95 -7.56
N THR A 120 -7.44 -26.72 -7.33
CA THR A 120 -7.30 -28.07 -7.87
C THR A 120 -8.33 -29.04 -7.31
N LEU A 121 -8.73 -28.92 -6.04
CA LEU A 121 -9.81 -29.74 -5.45
C LEU A 121 -11.19 -29.38 -6.01
N LEU A 122 -11.46 -28.10 -6.27
CA LEU A 122 -12.67 -27.65 -6.96
C LEU A 122 -12.71 -28.15 -8.41
N GLU A 123 -11.58 -28.09 -9.11
CA GLU A 123 -11.46 -28.59 -10.47
C GLU A 123 -11.64 -30.11 -10.52
N LEU A 124 -11.01 -30.85 -9.59
CA LEU A 124 -11.23 -32.29 -9.44
C LEU A 124 -12.69 -32.62 -9.14
N ARG A 125 -13.34 -31.90 -8.22
CA ARG A 125 -14.78 -32.08 -7.93
C ARG A 125 -15.60 -31.89 -9.20
N ARG A 126 -15.35 -30.84 -9.97
CA ARG A 126 -16.08 -30.57 -11.21
C ARG A 126 -15.86 -31.67 -12.25
N THR A 127 -14.63 -32.14 -12.41
CA THR A 127 -14.33 -33.29 -13.30
C THR A 127 -15.01 -34.57 -12.83
N VAL A 128 -15.08 -34.81 -11.52
CA VAL A 128 -15.79 -35.97 -10.96
C VAL A 128 -17.30 -35.85 -11.17
N GLU A 129 -17.88 -34.67 -10.98
CA GLU A 129 -19.30 -34.40 -11.26
C GLU A 129 -19.62 -34.53 -12.76
N GLU A 130 -18.72 -34.15 -13.65
CA GLU A 130 -18.86 -34.33 -15.10
C GLU A 130 -18.77 -35.80 -15.53
N LEU A 131 -17.97 -36.60 -14.82
CA LEU A 131 -17.85 -38.05 -15.04
C LEU A 131 -18.92 -38.86 -14.29
N ASP A 132 -19.77 -38.24 -13.47
CA ASP A 132 -20.81 -38.93 -12.73
C ASP A 132 -21.90 -39.45 -13.70
N PRO A 133 -22.03 -40.77 -13.90
CA PRO A 133 -22.99 -41.33 -14.84
C PRO A 133 -24.45 -41.08 -14.42
N SER A 134 -24.70 -40.73 -13.16
CA SER A 134 -26.04 -40.37 -12.68
C SER A 134 -26.53 -39.03 -13.23
N GLN A 135 -25.62 -38.13 -13.64
CA GLN A 135 -25.94 -36.87 -14.33
C GLN A 135 -26.04 -37.04 -15.86
N ALA A 136 -25.37 -38.05 -16.43
CA ALA A 136 -25.46 -38.40 -17.85
C ALA A 136 -26.73 -39.20 -18.19
N SER A 137 -27.25 -40.00 -17.25
CA SER A 137 -28.56 -40.66 -17.33
C SER A 137 -29.68 -39.73 -16.84
N GLY A 138 -29.77 -38.55 -17.45
CA GLY A 138 -30.95 -37.69 -17.36
C GLY A 138 -32.05 -38.16 -18.32
N THR A 139 -32.64 -39.33 -18.02
CA THR A 139 -34.00 -39.76 -18.42
C THR A 139 -34.60 -40.61 -17.31
#